data_AF-A0A924JW76-F1
#
_entry.id   AF-A0A924JW76-F1
#
_cell.length_a   1.000
_cell.length_b   1.000
_cell.length_c   1.000
_cell.angle_alpha   90.00
_cell.angle_beta   90.00
_cell.angle_gamma   90.00
#
_symmetry.space_group_name_H-M   'P 1'
#
loop_
_entity.id
_entity.type
_entity.pdbx_description
1 polymer ?
#
loop_
_entity_poly.entity_id
_entity_poly.type
_entity_poly.pdbx_seq_one_letter_code
_entity_poly.pdbx_strand_id
1 'polypeptide(L)'
;MLLTISAERSPALDEPADLGYLLHKHPARVQAFEVYGGTAHVFYPEVSKFRCTVAMMLEIDPVALVRGRSGSSDGFALGQYVNDRPYVASSLLSVAMGKVFRSALNGHCAGREELVDTALNLRITMPVVPGGPDLVRRLFAPIGWDVVADPIALDSTRPEWGDAPLSSLTLHGSMRLTDALNHLYVLLPVLDDAKHYWVGDDEVDKLIRAGSGWLATHPERDLVTHRYLAHQRGLKDAATQRLTELDDRPVEEALVDEEAVVARPLVRMRHDAVLEVVQELRPSSIADLGCGPGALLGSLLELQGVSRVIGTEVSDSS
;
A
#
# COMPACT_ATOMS: atom_id res chain seq x y z
N MET A 1 13.72 4.85 2.96
CA MET A 1 13.43 3.54 2.31
C MET A 1 14.37 3.30 1.13
N LEU A 2 14.61 2.04 0.74
CA LEU A 2 15.48 1.69 -0.39
C LEU A 2 14.86 0.58 -1.26
N LEU A 3 14.89 0.79 -2.58
CA LEU A 3 14.61 -0.21 -3.62
C LEU A 3 15.83 -0.29 -4.53
N THR A 4 16.32 -1.50 -4.81
CA THR A 4 17.31 -1.72 -5.87
C THR A 4 16.77 -2.67 -6.91
N ILE A 5 16.97 -2.33 -8.19
CA ILE A 5 16.64 -3.18 -9.33
C ILE A 5 17.94 -3.44 -10.08
N SER A 6 18.30 -4.70 -10.20
CA SER A 6 19.49 -5.13 -10.94
C SER A 6 19.06 -5.92 -12.17
N ALA A 7 19.70 -5.63 -13.30
CA ALA A 7 19.63 -6.44 -14.50
C ALA A 7 21.00 -7.08 -14.74
N GLU A 8 20.99 -8.39 -14.98
CA GLU A 8 22.20 -9.16 -15.28
C GLU A 8 22.36 -9.36 -16.78
N ARG A 9 23.62 -9.44 -17.24
CA ARG A 9 23.92 -9.73 -18.63
C ARG A 9 23.34 -11.09 -19.02
N SER A 10 22.65 -11.12 -20.14
CA SER A 10 22.05 -12.31 -20.69
C SER A 10 22.08 -12.25 -22.22
N PRO A 11 21.77 -13.33 -22.95
CA PRO A 11 21.61 -13.25 -24.41
C PRO A 11 20.56 -12.22 -24.85
N ALA A 12 19.59 -11.94 -23.98
CA ALA A 12 18.51 -10.98 -24.24
C ALA A 12 18.88 -9.53 -23.84
N LEU A 13 19.92 -9.35 -23.02
CA LEU A 13 20.44 -8.07 -22.57
C LEU A 13 21.97 -8.11 -22.58
N ASP A 14 22.56 -7.78 -23.74
CA ASP A 14 24.01 -7.85 -23.90
C ASP A 14 24.75 -6.77 -23.08
N GLU A 15 24.19 -5.56 -23.02
CA GLU A 15 24.70 -4.44 -22.25
C GLU A 15 23.79 -4.15 -21.05
N PRO A 16 24.14 -4.58 -19.82
CA PRO A 16 23.30 -4.34 -18.64
C PRO A 16 23.00 -2.87 -18.39
N ALA A 17 23.89 -1.97 -18.81
CA ALA A 17 23.71 -0.52 -18.71
C ALA A 17 22.45 -0.02 -19.45
N ASP A 18 21.91 -0.79 -20.39
CA ASP A 18 20.67 -0.44 -21.10
C ASP A 18 19.43 -0.43 -20.19
N LEU A 19 19.53 -0.96 -18.97
CA LEU A 19 18.56 -0.72 -17.90
C LEU A 19 18.32 0.78 -17.66
N GLY A 20 19.32 1.65 -17.90
CA GLY A 20 19.17 3.10 -17.85
C GLY A 20 18.21 3.68 -18.89
N TYR A 21 18.22 3.14 -20.12
CA TYR A 21 17.26 3.54 -21.16
C TYR A 21 15.85 3.13 -20.78
N LEU A 22 15.67 1.87 -20.36
CA LEU A 22 14.37 1.34 -19.96
C LEU A 22 13.74 2.13 -18.81
N LEU A 23 14.53 2.58 -17.84
CA LEU A 23 14.06 3.38 -16.69
C LEU A 23 14.02 4.89 -16.96
N HIS A 24 14.53 5.34 -18.11
CA HIS A 24 14.76 6.76 -18.43
C HIS A 24 15.56 7.47 -17.32
N LYS A 25 16.65 6.81 -16.88
CA LYS A 25 17.58 7.34 -15.87
C LYS A 25 19.00 7.06 -16.32
N HIS A 26 19.78 8.13 -16.46
CA HIS A 26 21.12 8.01 -17.00
C HIS A 26 22.08 7.50 -15.90
N PRO A 27 22.83 6.40 -16.11
CA PRO A 27 23.64 5.80 -15.04
C PRO A 27 24.71 6.71 -14.42
N ALA A 28 25.28 7.62 -15.22
CA ALA A 28 26.25 8.62 -14.74
C ALA A 28 25.64 9.84 -14.01
N ARG A 29 24.33 9.87 -13.75
CA ARG A 29 23.65 10.99 -13.09
C ARG A 29 22.94 10.53 -11.82
N VAL A 30 23.19 11.25 -10.73
CA VAL A 30 22.34 11.20 -9.55
C VAL A 30 21.21 12.21 -9.75
N GLN A 31 19.96 11.76 -9.60
CA GLN A 31 18.78 12.59 -9.82
C GLN A 31 17.90 12.59 -8.57
N ALA A 32 17.40 13.76 -8.21
CA ALA A 32 16.45 13.94 -7.11
C ALA A 32 15.09 14.38 -7.66
N PHE A 33 14.02 13.82 -7.11
CA PHE A 33 12.65 14.15 -7.48
C PHE A 33 11.85 14.44 -6.22
N GLU A 34 11.18 15.59 -6.17
CA GLU A 34 10.20 15.85 -5.11
C GLU A 34 9.08 14.80 -5.20
N VAL A 35 8.71 14.19 -4.08
CA VAL A 35 7.61 13.23 -3.98
C VAL A 35 6.74 13.60 -2.79
N TYR A 36 5.60 12.93 -2.64
CA TYR A 36 4.75 13.17 -1.49
C TYR A 36 5.51 12.87 -0.20
N GLY A 37 5.58 13.87 0.70
CA GLY A 37 6.23 13.74 2.00
C GLY A 37 7.77 13.66 1.96
N GLY A 38 8.44 13.95 0.84
CA GLY A 38 9.90 13.90 0.80
C GLY A 38 10.55 13.97 -0.58
N THR A 39 11.73 13.37 -0.70
CA THR A 39 12.53 13.33 -1.93
C THR A 39 12.86 11.89 -2.31
N ALA A 40 12.73 11.55 -3.58
CA ALA A 40 13.22 10.30 -4.16
C ALA A 40 14.53 10.55 -4.90
N HIS A 41 15.60 9.88 -4.46
CA HIS A 41 16.91 9.92 -5.09
C HIS A 41 17.11 8.67 -5.95
N VAL A 42 17.52 8.85 -7.20
CA VAL A 42 17.85 7.76 -8.13
C VAL A 42 19.31 7.85 -8.53
N PHE A 43 20.02 6.74 -8.37
CA PHE A 43 21.43 6.61 -8.73
C PHE A 43 21.77 5.15 -9.05
N TYR A 44 22.95 4.93 -9.62
CA TYR A 44 23.41 3.60 -10.04
C TYR A 44 24.62 3.18 -9.22
N PRO A 45 24.44 2.39 -8.14
CA PRO A 45 25.57 1.92 -7.34
C PRO A 45 26.50 0.96 -8.10
N GLU A 46 26.02 0.31 -9.15
CA GLU A 46 26.82 -0.58 -9.99
C GLU A 46 26.46 -0.44 -11.47
N VAL A 47 27.48 -0.22 -12.30
CA VAL A 47 27.39 -0.29 -13.76
C VAL A 47 28.63 -1.04 -14.24
N SER A 48 28.45 -2.31 -14.56
CA SER A 48 29.52 -3.18 -15.05
C SER A 48 29.10 -3.90 -16.32
N LYS A 49 30.05 -4.62 -16.94
CA LYS A 49 29.79 -5.47 -18.11
C LYS A 49 28.91 -6.68 -17.80
N PHE A 50 28.68 -6.99 -16.52
CA PHE A 50 27.94 -8.18 -16.10
C PHE A 50 26.62 -7.85 -15.40
N ARG A 51 26.54 -6.67 -14.80
CA ARG A 51 25.36 -6.24 -14.03
C ARG A 51 25.26 -4.73 -14.02
N CYS A 52 24.03 -4.25 -14.08
CA CYS A 52 23.68 -2.86 -13.83
C CYS A 52 22.63 -2.82 -12.73
N THR A 53 22.85 -2.02 -11.71
CA THR A 53 21.95 -1.86 -10.58
C THR A 53 21.56 -0.39 -10.47
N VAL A 54 20.26 -0.13 -10.52
CA VAL A 54 19.69 1.15 -10.11
C VAL A 54 19.26 1.05 -8.64
N ALA A 55 19.42 2.14 -7.90
CA ALA A 55 18.86 2.34 -6.58
C ALA A 55 17.90 3.52 -6.60
N MET A 56 16.74 3.35 -5.96
CA MET A 56 15.81 4.41 -5.64
C MET A 56 15.70 4.49 -4.11
N MET A 57 16.17 5.60 -3.55
CA MET A 57 16.16 5.87 -2.12
C MET A 57 15.14 6.97 -1.82
N LEU A 58 14.16 6.64 -0.99
CA LEU A 58 13.18 7.62 -0.50
C LEU A 58 13.64 8.19 0.83
N GLU A 59 13.79 9.50 0.86
CA GLU A 59 14.02 10.33 2.03
C GLU A 59 12.71 11.03 2.37
N ILE A 60 11.99 10.51 3.36
CA ILE A 60 10.71 11.08 3.82
C ILE A 60 10.96 11.97 5.01
N ASP A 61 10.35 13.16 5.01
CA ASP A 61 10.29 14.03 6.17
C ASP A 61 9.08 13.62 7.04
N PRO A 62 9.30 12.98 8.20
CA PRO A 62 8.23 12.52 9.07
C PRO A 62 7.39 13.68 9.61
N VAL A 63 7.96 14.88 9.76
CA VAL A 63 7.24 16.06 10.27
C VAL A 63 6.33 16.64 9.18
N ALA A 64 6.84 16.76 7.94
CA ALA A 64 6.04 17.21 6.81
C ALA A 64 4.86 16.25 6.52
N LEU A 65 5.08 14.95 6.68
CA LEU A 65 4.05 13.92 6.49
C LEU A 65 2.86 14.10 7.44
N VAL A 66 3.10 14.59 8.67
CA VAL A 66 2.04 14.88 9.65
C VAL A 66 1.39 16.24 9.39
N ARG A 67 2.18 17.27 9.04
CA ARG A 67 1.65 18.65 8.84
C ARG A 67 0.75 18.79 7.60
N GLY A 68 0.88 17.90 6.62
CA GLY A 68 -0.06 17.81 5.48
C GLY A 68 -1.44 17.26 5.85
N ARG A 69 -1.62 16.73 7.08
CA ARG A 69 -2.87 16.17 7.61
C ARG A 69 -3.63 17.20 8.45
N SER A 70 -4.03 18.30 7.82
CA SER A 70 -5.03 19.21 8.41
C SER A 70 -6.41 18.52 8.41
N GLY A 71 -6.75 17.79 9.48
CA GLY A 71 -8.16 17.43 9.76
C GLY A 71 -8.47 16.04 10.33
N SER A 72 -7.51 15.20 10.69
CA SER A 72 -7.77 13.89 11.28
C SER A 72 -6.99 13.73 12.59
N SER A 73 -7.65 14.06 13.69
CA SER A 73 -7.18 13.81 15.06
C SER A 73 -7.35 12.33 15.40
N ASP A 74 -6.40 11.49 14.97
CA ASP A 74 -6.28 10.14 15.53
C ASP A 74 -5.59 10.22 16.90
N GLY A 75 -6.24 9.67 17.93
CA GLY A 75 -5.87 9.69 19.36
C GLY A 75 -4.58 8.95 19.73
N PHE A 76 -3.62 8.82 18.80
CA PHE A 76 -2.27 8.34 19.05
C PHE A 76 -1.26 9.36 18.50
N ALA A 77 -1.25 10.56 19.11
CA ALA A 77 -0.48 11.71 18.63
C ALA A 77 1.02 11.40 18.45
N LEU A 78 1.61 10.49 19.22
CA LEU A 78 3.02 10.09 19.07
C LEU A 78 3.29 9.20 17.84
N GLY A 79 2.37 8.29 17.50
CA GLY A 79 2.56 7.33 16.40
C GLY A 79 2.53 7.99 15.03
N GLN A 80 2.06 9.24 14.94
CA GLN A 80 2.17 10.04 13.73
C GLN A 80 3.60 10.59 13.52
N TYR A 81 4.33 10.88 14.60
CA TYR A 81 5.70 11.39 14.55
C TYR A 81 6.77 10.30 14.63
N VAL A 82 6.47 9.20 15.35
CA VAL A 82 7.35 8.04 15.51
C VAL A 82 6.66 6.83 14.89
N ASN A 83 6.98 6.56 13.63
CA ASN A 83 6.54 5.38 12.91
C ASN A 83 7.63 4.92 11.93
N ASP A 84 7.40 3.75 11.38
CA ASP A 84 8.26 3.03 10.46
C ASP A 84 8.18 3.55 9.00
N ARG A 85 7.18 4.38 8.67
CA ARG A 85 6.88 4.82 7.30
C ARG A 85 8.06 5.43 6.55
N PRO A 86 8.97 6.24 7.14
CA PRO A 86 10.14 6.75 6.42
C PRO A 86 11.14 5.66 6.01
N TYR A 87 11.05 4.48 6.61
CA TYR A 87 12.07 3.45 6.57
C TYR A 87 11.61 2.19 5.80
N VAL A 88 10.31 1.88 5.82
CA VAL A 88 9.71 0.69 5.20
C VAL A 88 9.30 0.94 3.75
N ALA A 89 9.65 0.05 2.82
CA ALA A 89 9.19 0.08 1.43
C ALA A 89 7.68 -0.21 1.33
N SER A 90 6.87 0.83 1.51
CA SER A 90 5.42 0.80 1.66
C SER A 90 4.69 1.37 0.43
N SER A 91 3.41 1.73 0.58
CA SER A 91 2.64 2.45 -0.45
C SER A 91 3.30 3.76 -0.91
N LEU A 92 4.07 4.43 -0.04
CA LEU A 92 4.84 5.63 -0.40
C LEU A 92 5.88 5.36 -1.50
N LEU A 93 6.53 4.19 -1.44
CA LEU A 93 7.48 3.77 -2.46
C LEU A 93 6.77 3.54 -3.80
N SER A 94 5.62 2.87 -3.79
CA SER A 94 4.80 2.65 -5.00
C SER A 94 4.38 3.98 -5.66
N VAL A 95 3.90 4.95 -4.88
CA VAL A 95 3.55 6.29 -5.39
C VAL A 95 4.76 7.00 -6.00
N ALA A 96 5.91 6.95 -5.32
CA ALA A 96 7.13 7.53 -5.85
C ALA A 96 7.58 6.84 -7.15
N MET A 97 7.43 5.51 -7.28
CA MET A 97 7.71 4.79 -8.52
C MET A 97 6.80 5.26 -9.66
N GLY A 98 5.51 5.45 -9.39
CA GLY A 98 4.54 6.01 -10.34
C GLY A 98 4.94 7.39 -10.88
N LYS A 99 5.68 8.18 -10.10
CA LYS A 99 6.24 9.47 -10.55
C LYS A 99 7.57 9.30 -11.28
N VAL A 100 8.51 8.57 -10.69
CA VAL A 100 9.93 8.51 -11.11
C VAL A 100 10.14 7.58 -12.31
N PHE A 101 9.45 6.45 -12.35
CA PHE A 101 9.56 5.41 -13.39
C PHE A 101 8.31 5.34 -14.29
N ARG A 102 7.57 6.45 -14.42
CA ARG A 102 6.31 6.52 -15.18
C ARG A 102 6.40 5.94 -16.59
N SER A 103 7.42 6.30 -17.36
CA SER A 103 7.58 5.81 -18.75
C SER A 103 7.78 4.29 -18.78
N ALA A 104 8.63 3.77 -17.90
CA ALA A 104 8.92 2.34 -17.77
C ALA A 104 7.69 1.54 -17.33
N LEU A 105 6.92 2.05 -16.37
CA LEU A 105 5.65 1.45 -15.91
C LEU A 105 4.62 1.31 -17.03
N ASN A 106 4.66 2.21 -18.01
CA ASN A 106 3.78 2.18 -19.17
C ASN A 106 4.41 1.46 -20.39
N GLY A 107 5.56 0.81 -20.24
CA GLY A 107 6.24 0.11 -21.33
C GLY A 107 6.72 1.04 -22.44
N HIS A 108 7.14 2.26 -22.12
CA HIS A 108 7.72 3.18 -23.11
C HIS A 108 9.23 3.31 -22.90
N CYS A 109 10.01 3.08 -23.94
CA CYS A 109 11.46 3.28 -23.97
C CYS A 109 11.84 3.97 -25.28
N ALA A 110 12.73 4.96 -25.23
CA ALA A 110 13.27 5.60 -26.42
C ALA A 110 14.72 5.15 -26.65
N GLY A 111 15.04 4.65 -27.84
CA GLY A 111 16.39 4.24 -28.25
C GLY A 111 16.80 2.81 -27.87
N ARG A 112 15.91 2.07 -27.20
CA ARG A 112 15.99 0.64 -26.85
C ARG A 112 14.59 0.02 -26.81
N GLU A 113 13.77 0.32 -27.81
CA GLU A 113 12.39 -0.14 -27.94
C GLU A 113 12.28 -1.67 -27.92
N GLU A 114 13.26 -2.36 -28.54
CA GLU A 114 13.35 -3.81 -28.59
C GLU A 114 13.45 -4.48 -27.21
N LEU A 115 13.97 -3.77 -26.21
CA LEU A 115 14.13 -4.30 -24.86
C LEU A 115 12.86 -4.20 -24.01
N VAL A 116 11.84 -3.43 -24.43
CA VAL A 116 10.59 -3.25 -23.67
C VAL A 116 9.83 -4.56 -23.50
N ASP A 117 9.73 -5.33 -24.58
CA ASP A 117 9.02 -6.61 -24.60
C ASP A 117 9.93 -7.81 -24.30
N THR A 118 11.19 -7.55 -23.96
CA THR A 118 12.18 -8.58 -23.69
C THR A 118 12.15 -9.00 -22.22
N ALA A 119 12.17 -10.31 -21.96
CA ALA A 119 12.32 -10.84 -20.62
C ALA A 119 13.77 -10.65 -20.13
N LEU A 120 13.93 -9.94 -19.02
CA LEU A 120 15.22 -9.62 -18.42
C LEU A 120 15.42 -10.44 -17.15
N ASN A 121 16.65 -10.87 -16.90
CA ASN A 121 17.02 -11.48 -15.62
C ASN A 121 17.16 -10.39 -14.57
N LEU A 122 16.12 -10.24 -13.76
CA LEU A 122 15.98 -9.18 -12.77
C LEU A 122 16.21 -9.71 -11.36
N ARG A 123 16.95 -8.93 -10.58
CA ARG A 123 17.03 -9.06 -9.13
C ARG A 123 16.54 -7.78 -8.49
N ILE A 124 15.48 -7.87 -7.69
CA ILE A 124 14.92 -6.75 -6.94
C ILE A 124 15.18 -6.98 -5.46
N THR A 125 15.68 -5.96 -4.76
CA THR A 125 15.91 -6.04 -3.31
C THR A 125 15.30 -4.83 -2.62
N MET A 126 14.58 -5.10 -1.54
CA MET A 126 14.05 -4.13 -0.60
C MET A 126 14.43 -4.60 0.81
N PRO A 127 15.28 -3.86 1.54
CA PRO A 127 15.75 -4.30 2.85
C PRO A 127 14.64 -4.47 3.88
N VAL A 128 13.55 -3.72 3.74
CA VAL A 128 12.42 -3.72 4.68
C VAL A 128 11.12 -3.52 3.90
N VAL A 129 10.22 -4.48 3.94
CA VAL A 129 8.83 -4.40 3.46
C VAL A 129 7.87 -4.77 4.60
N PRO A 130 6.62 -4.25 4.59
CA PRO A 130 5.62 -4.63 5.57
C PRO A 130 5.10 -6.06 5.30
N GLY A 131 4.67 -6.73 6.36
CA GLY A 131 4.12 -8.08 6.31
C GLY A 131 5.15 -9.18 6.55
N GLY A 132 4.64 -10.34 6.96
CA GLY A 132 5.46 -11.53 7.23
C GLY A 132 5.87 -12.29 5.95
N PRO A 133 6.91 -13.14 6.03
CA PRO A 133 7.47 -13.84 4.87
C PRO A 133 6.45 -14.67 4.08
N ASP A 134 5.49 -15.29 4.77
CA ASP A 134 4.46 -16.12 4.14
C ASP A 134 3.56 -15.32 3.21
N LEU A 135 3.10 -14.15 3.65
CA LEU A 135 2.27 -13.27 2.82
C LEU A 135 3.05 -12.82 1.57
N VAL A 136 4.31 -12.41 1.76
CA VAL A 136 5.18 -11.98 0.65
C VAL A 136 5.35 -13.11 -0.37
N ARG A 137 5.59 -14.35 0.08
CA ARG A 137 5.69 -15.51 -0.81
C ARG A 137 4.39 -15.77 -1.58
N ARG A 138 3.23 -15.74 -0.92
CA ARG A 138 1.93 -15.93 -1.58
C ARG A 138 1.60 -14.87 -2.62
N LEU A 139 2.09 -13.64 -2.45
CA LEU A 139 1.85 -12.53 -3.37
C LEU A 139 2.81 -12.51 -4.57
N PHE A 140 4.08 -12.87 -4.39
CA PHE A 140 5.07 -12.74 -5.46
C PHE A 140 5.40 -14.06 -6.17
N ALA A 141 5.39 -15.21 -5.48
CA ALA A 141 5.78 -16.47 -6.10
C ALA A 141 4.86 -16.91 -7.26
N PRO A 142 3.52 -16.77 -7.18
CA PRO A 142 2.62 -17.20 -8.25
C PRO A 142 2.79 -16.45 -9.59
N ILE A 143 3.42 -15.27 -9.57
CA ILE A 143 3.65 -14.42 -10.74
C ILE A 143 5.07 -14.52 -11.27
N GLY A 144 5.77 -15.62 -10.96
CA GLY A 144 7.04 -15.98 -11.57
C GLY A 144 8.29 -15.43 -10.86
N TRP A 145 8.15 -14.96 -9.62
CA TRP A 145 9.31 -14.63 -8.79
C TRP A 145 9.78 -15.84 -7.98
N ASP A 146 11.08 -16.06 -7.95
CA ASP A 146 11.75 -16.74 -6.86
C ASP A 146 11.91 -15.75 -5.70
N VAL A 147 11.36 -16.10 -4.54
CA VAL A 147 11.17 -15.18 -3.41
C VAL A 147 12.03 -15.61 -2.23
N VAL A 148 12.97 -14.75 -1.86
CA VAL A 148 13.70 -14.83 -0.59
C VAL A 148 13.13 -13.75 0.33
N ALA A 149 12.39 -14.19 1.35
CA ALA A 149 11.82 -13.33 2.37
C ALA A 149 12.21 -13.86 3.75
N ASP A 150 12.89 -13.02 4.53
CA ASP A 150 13.36 -13.33 5.88
C ASP A 150 12.73 -12.37 6.88
N PRO A 151 12.23 -12.87 8.03
CA PRO A 151 11.64 -12.02 9.05
C PRO A 151 12.70 -11.10 9.67
N ILE A 152 12.28 -9.91 10.08
CA ILE A 152 13.14 -8.95 10.78
C ILE A 152 12.81 -9.01 12.26
N ALA A 153 13.80 -9.30 13.10
CA ALA A 153 13.63 -9.29 14.56
C ALA A 153 13.15 -7.90 15.03
N LEU A 154 12.20 -7.86 15.99
CA LEU A 154 11.71 -6.59 16.53
C LEU A 154 12.83 -5.79 17.19
N ASP A 155 13.68 -6.48 17.95
CA ASP A 155 14.90 -5.93 18.52
C ASP A 155 15.95 -7.04 18.63
N SER A 156 17.07 -6.89 17.93
CA SER A 156 18.17 -7.86 17.96
C SER A 156 18.80 -8.08 19.34
N THR A 157 18.61 -7.14 20.27
CA THR A 157 19.08 -7.23 21.66
C THR A 157 18.07 -7.88 22.59
N ARG A 158 16.83 -8.09 22.12
CA ARG A 158 15.71 -8.71 22.85
C ARG A 158 15.03 -9.80 22.01
N PRO A 159 15.70 -10.94 21.74
CA PRO A 159 15.14 -12.00 20.90
C PRO A 159 13.80 -12.55 21.41
N GLU A 160 13.54 -12.45 22.72
CA GLU A 160 12.28 -12.87 23.35
C GLU A 160 11.06 -12.08 22.89
N TRP A 161 11.23 -10.91 22.25
CA TRP A 161 10.14 -10.12 21.68
C TRP A 161 9.66 -10.63 20.33
N GLY A 162 10.39 -11.56 19.72
CA GLY A 162 10.06 -12.14 18.42
C GLY A 162 10.30 -11.19 17.25
N ASP A 163 9.61 -11.48 16.15
CA ASP A 163 9.78 -10.77 14.88
C ASP A 163 8.87 -9.54 14.79
N ALA A 164 9.39 -8.47 14.19
CA ALA A 164 8.57 -7.37 13.73
C ALA A 164 7.62 -7.85 12.61
N PRO A 165 6.50 -7.14 12.36
CA PRO A 165 5.65 -7.38 11.20
C PRO A 165 6.30 -6.88 9.89
N LEU A 166 7.60 -7.10 9.74
CA LEU A 166 8.44 -6.63 8.65
C LEU A 166 9.29 -7.79 8.14
N SER A 167 9.54 -7.79 6.84
CA SER A 167 10.43 -8.76 6.21
C SER A 167 11.49 -8.05 5.37
N SER A 168 12.67 -8.64 5.25
CA SER A 168 13.57 -8.31 4.15
C SER A 168 13.14 -9.09 2.91
N LEU A 169 13.25 -8.48 1.72
CA LEU A 169 12.76 -9.07 0.48
C LEU A 169 13.79 -9.00 -0.63
N THR A 170 14.10 -10.16 -1.22
CA THR A 170 14.76 -10.27 -2.52
C THR A 170 13.90 -11.10 -3.48
N LEU A 171 13.69 -10.57 -4.68
CA LEU A 171 12.96 -11.22 -5.76
C LEU A 171 13.92 -11.47 -6.92
N HIS A 172 13.88 -12.70 -7.46
CA HIS A 172 14.63 -13.10 -8.64
C HIS A 172 13.66 -13.61 -9.71
N GLY A 173 13.79 -13.14 -10.94
CA GLY A 173 12.87 -13.56 -12.00
C GLY A 173 13.32 -13.17 -13.40
N SER A 174 12.77 -13.85 -14.40
CA SER A 174 12.98 -13.51 -15.81
C SER A 174 11.66 -12.99 -16.39
N MET A 175 11.55 -11.67 -16.55
CA MET A 175 10.31 -11.01 -17.00
C MET A 175 10.59 -9.63 -17.58
N ARG A 176 9.61 -9.01 -18.23
CA ARG A 176 9.75 -7.64 -18.72
C ARG A 176 9.87 -6.68 -17.53
N LEU A 177 10.68 -5.62 -17.70
CA LEU A 177 10.81 -4.60 -16.66
C LEU A 177 9.46 -3.95 -16.32
N THR A 178 8.62 -3.72 -17.33
CA THR A 178 7.26 -3.19 -17.17
C THR A 178 6.42 -4.05 -16.23
N ASP A 179 6.45 -5.37 -16.39
CA ASP A 179 5.69 -6.30 -15.56
C ASP A 179 6.24 -6.27 -14.12
N ALA A 180 7.57 -6.32 -13.95
CA ALA A 180 8.22 -6.27 -12.65
C ALA A 180 7.88 -4.98 -11.86
N LEU A 181 7.89 -3.82 -12.54
CA LEU A 181 7.53 -2.54 -11.93
C LEU A 181 6.04 -2.49 -11.57
N ASN A 182 5.17 -3.04 -12.41
CA ASN A 182 3.73 -3.09 -12.14
C ASN A 182 3.37 -4.06 -11.00
N HIS A 183 4.08 -5.19 -10.88
CA HIS A 183 3.97 -6.10 -9.72
C HIS A 183 4.25 -5.34 -8.42
N LEU A 184 5.37 -4.62 -8.33
CA LEU A 184 5.70 -3.81 -7.15
C LEU A 184 4.68 -2.69 -6.92
N TYR A 185 4.28 -1.99 -7.99
CA TYR A 185 3.34 -0.88 -7.91
C TYR A 185 2.00 -1.30 -7.27
N VAL A 186 1.51 -2.51 -7.61
CA VAL A 186 0.28 -3.07 -7.05
C VAL A 186 0.48 -3.72 -5.69
N LEU A 187 1.54 -4.52 -5.51
CA LEU A 187 1.68 -5.38 -4.34
C LEU A 187 2.28 -4.68 -3.10
N LEU A 188 3.07 -3.62 -3.27
CA LEU A 188 3.59 -2.87 -2.10
C LEU A 188 2.46 -2.23 -1.27
N PRO A 189 1.44 -1.58 -1.86
CA PRO A 189 0.27 -1.15 -1.10
C PRO A 189 -0.53 -2.29 -0.45
N VAL A 190 -0.56 -3.48 -1.04
CA VAL A 190 -1.25 -4.66 -0.48
C VAL A 190 -0.52 -5.20 0.75
N LEU A 191 0.82 -5.14 0.75
CA LEU A 191 1.64 -5.48 1.91
C LEU A 191 1.47 -4.45 3.03
N ASP A 192 1.35 -3.17 2.69
CA ASP A 192 1.23 -2.05 3.63
C ASP A 192 -0.07 -2.09 4.43
N ASP A 193 -1.19 -2.50 3.79
CA ASP A 193 -2.52 -2.64 4.40
C ASP A 193 -3.01 -1.37 5.15
N ALA A 194 -2.40 -0.22 4.85
CA ALA A 194 -2.59 1.06 5.51
C ALA A 194 -2.36 2.21 4.52
N LYS A 195 -3.26 2.43 3.56
CA LYS A 195 -3.10 3.56 2.62
C LYS A 195 -3.27 4.89 3.36
N HIS A 196 -2.38 5.85 3.08
CA HIS A 196 -2.32 7.14 3.79
C HIS A 196 -2.62 8.37 2.92
N TYR A 197 -3.02 8.16 1.66
CA TYR A 197 -3.50 9.18 0.75
C TYR A 197 -4.96 8.88 0.36
N TRP A 198 -5.77 9.92 0.15
CA TRP A 198 -7.13 9.77 -0.38
C TRP A 198 -7.07 9.22 -1.80
N VAL A 199 -7.84 8.17 -2.07
CA VAL A 199 -7.81 7.41 -3.31
C VAL A 199 -9.16 7.55 -4.02
N GLY A 200 -9.18 8.19 -5.19
CA GLY A 200 -10.38 8.38 -6.01
C GLY A 200 -10.71 7.20 -6.93
N ASP A 201 -11.80 7.33 -7.69
CA ASP A 201 -12.28 6.33 -8.66
C ASP A 201 -11.21 5.96 -9.72
N ASP A 202 -10.24 6.85 -9.97
CA ASP A 202 -9.11 6.66 -10.89
C ASP A 202 -8.14 5.55 -10.46
N GLU A 203 -8.16 5.12 -9.20
CA GLU A 203 -7.28 4.06 -8.72
C GLU A 203 -7.73 2.66 -9.15
N VAL A 204 -9.03 2.46 -9.41
CA VAL A 204 -9.54 1.20 -9.98
C VAL A 204 -8.98 1.03 -11.38
N ASP A 205 -9.02 2.08 -12.20
CA ASP A 205 -8.45 2.06 -13.55
C ASP A 205 -6.93 1.86 -13.52
N LYS A 206 -6.24 2.43 -12.52
CA LYS A 206 -4.80 2.16 -12.30
C LYS A 206 -4.54 0.71 -11.93
N LEU A 207 -5.36 0.11 -11.06
CA LEU A 207 -5.24 -1.31 -10.71
C LEU A 207 -5.50 -2.21 -11.92
N ILE A 208 -6.52 -1.92 -12.71
CA ILE A 208 -6.82 -2.70 -13.92
C ILE A 208 -5.66 -2.60 -14.92
N ARG A 209 -5.12 -1.40 -15.13
CA ARG A 209 -3.98 -1.21 -16.05
C ARG A 209 -2.72 -1.93 -15.56
N ALA A 210 -2.34 -1.73 -14.29
CA ALA A 210 -1.13 -2.33 -13.72
C ALA A 210 -1.27 -3.84 -13.42
N GLY A 211 -2.49 -4.29 -13.17
CA GLY A 211 -2.86 -5.69 -12.96
C GLY A 211 -3.11 -6.46 -14.26
N SER A 212 -3.11 -5.80 -15.41
CA SER A 212 -3.37 -6.46 -16.70
C SER A 212 -2.34 -7.55 -16.97
N GLY A 213 -2.82 -8.72 -17.41
CA GLY A 213 -1.97 -9.88 -17.75
C GLY A 213 -1.65 -10.84 -16.61
N TRP A 214 -1.79 -10.43 -15.34
CA TRP A 214 -1.45 -11.30 -14.18
C TRP A 214 -2.50 -11.26 -13.05
N LEU A 215 -3.16 -10.11 -12.89
CA LEU A 215 -4.30 -9.80 -12.02
C LEU A 215 -5.30 -10.96 -11.87
N ALA A 216 -5.93 -11.23 -13.00
CA ALA A 216 -7.12 -12.08 -13.09
C ALA A 216 -6.85 -13.54 -12.70
N THR A 217 -5.64 -14.03 -12.93
CA THR A 217 -5.21 -15.41 -12.70
C THR A 217 -4.47 -15.59 -11.38
N HIS A 218 -4.25 -14.51 -10.61
CA HIS A 218 -3.53 -14.58 -9.34
C HIS A 218 -4.35 -15.34 -8.27
N PRO A 219 -3.77 -16.32 -7.55
CA PRO A 219 -4.52 -17.06 -6.52
C PRO A 219 -5.00 -16.17 -5.36
N GLU A 220 -4.22 -15.16 -5.01
CA GLU A 220 -4.58 -14.13 -4.01
C GLU A 220 -5.31 -12.91 -4.61
N ARG A 221 -5.94 -13.02 -5.79
CA ARG A 221 -6.59 -11.88 -6.47
C ARG A 221 -7.59 -11.15 -5.57
N ASP A 222 -8.40 -11.89 -4.82
CA ASP A 222 -9.43 -11.30 -3.97
C ASP A 222 -8.81 -10.54 -2.80
N LEU A 223 -7.73 -11.07 -2.21
CA LEU A 223 -6.94 -10.38 -1.19
C LEU A 223 -6.30 -9.10 -1.74
N VAL A 224 -5.66 -9.19 -2.91
CA VAL A 224 -5.03 -8.04 -3.57
C VAL A 224 -6.06 -6.96 -3.87
N THR A 225 -7.19 -7.34 -4.48
CA THR A 225 -8.27 -6.41 -4.82
C THR A 225 -8.84 -5.77 -3.55
N HIS A 226 -9.11 -6.57 -2.52
CA HIS A 226 -9.61 -6.09 -1.25
C HIS A 226 -8.66 -5.08 -0.60
N ARG A 227 -7.39 -5.42 -0.40
CA ARG A 227 -6.42 -4.54 0.28
C ARG A 227 -6.01 -3.34 -0.57
N TYR A 228 -5.95 -3.49 -1.89
CA TYR A 228 -5.64 -2.40 -2.78
C TYR A 228 -6.79 -1.38 -2.85
N LEU A 229 -8.04 -1.82 -2.74
CA LEU A 229 -9.23 -0.95 -2.75
C LEU A 229 -9.75 -0.61 -1.34
N ALA A 230 -9.21 -1.24 -0.29
CA ALA A 230 -9.58 -0.95 1.08
C ALA A 230 -9.35 0.55 1.37
N HIS A 231 -10.39 1.18 1.90
CA HIS A 231 -10.68 2.63 2.01
C HIS A 231 -11.58 3.24 0.93
N GLN A 232 -12.03 2.47 -0.07
CA GLN A 232 -13.11 2.84 -0.98
C GLN A 232 -14.39 2.06 -0.65
N ARG A 233 -15.12 2.49 0.40
CA ARG A 233 -16.40 1.87 0.81
C ARG A 233 -17.48 1.86 -0.28
N GLY A 234 -17.31 2.57 -1.40
CA GLY A 234 -18.27 2.63 -2.51
C GLY A 234 -17.88 1.90 -3.81
N LEU A 235 -16.66 1.36 -3.96
CA LEU A 235 -16.15 0.84 -5.26
C LEU A 235 -15.95 -0.68 -5.31
N LYS A 236 -16.13 -1.37 -4.19
CA LYS A 236 -16.00 -2.84 -4.08
C LYS A 236 -16.95 -3.58 -5.03
N ASP A 237 -18.17 -3.07 -5.18
CA ASP A 237 -19.20 -3.71 -6.00
C ASP A 237 -18.93 -3.49 -7.50
N ALA A 238 -18.43 -2.31 -7.88
CA ALA A 238 -18.14 -1.97 -9.27
C ALA A 238 -16.91 -2.71 -9.85
N ALA A 239 -15.85 -2.91 -9.05
CA ALA A 239 -14.65 -3.64 -9.49
C ALA A 239 -14.91 -5.14 -9.63
N THR A 240 -15.68 -5.73 -8.71
CA THR A 240 -16.05 -7.15 -8.73
C THR A 240 -16.96 -7.45 -9.92
N GLN A 241 -17.92 -6.58 -10.22
CA GLN A 241 -18.82 -6.71 -11.36
C GLN A 241 -18.09 -6.61 -12.72
N ARG A 242 -17.17 -5.65 -12.90
CA ARG A 242 -16.37 -5.53 -14.14
C ARG A 242 -15.36 -6.64 -14.36
N LEU A 243 -14.79 -7.20 -13.29
CA LEU A 243 -13.92 -8.38 -13.38
C LEU A 243 -14.70 -9.65 -13.76
N THR A 244 -16.00 -9.70 -13.45
CA THR A 244 -16.91 -10.79 -13.82
C THR A 244 -17.36 -10.65 -15.28
N GLU A 245 -17.56 -9.43 -15.77
CA GLU A 245 -17.92 -9.13 -17.18
C GLU A 245 -16.80 -9.45 -18.19
N LEU A 246 -15.56 -9.63 -17.73
CA LEU A 246 -14.41 -10.05 -18.54
C LEU A 246 -14.30 -11.59 -18.70
N ASP A 247 -15.16 -12.36 -18.01
CA ASP A 247 -15.19 -13.82 -18.04
C ASP A 247 -16.41 -14.26 -18.89
N ASP A 248 -16.18 -14.65 -20.14
CA ASP A 248 -17.22 -15.06 -21.11
C ASP A 248 -17.73 -16.49 -20.80
N ARG A 249 -18.28 -16.67 -19.59
CA ARG A 249 -18.88 -17.94 -19.13
C ARG A 249 -20.31 -17.70 -18.65
N PRO A 250 -21.29 -18.50 -19.12
CA PRO A 250 -22.69 -18.27 -18.81
C PRO A 250 -22.96 -18.57 -17.33
N VAL A 251 -23.64 -17.63 -16.69
CA VAL A 251 -24.06 -17.70 -15.29
C VAL A 251 -25.33 -18.54 -15.20
N GLU A 252 -25.22 -19.82 -14.85
CA GLU A 252 -26.33 -20.58 -14.27
C GLU A 252 -25.88 -21.39 -13.04
N GLU A 253 -26.44 -20.95 -11.91
CA GLU A 253 -26.77 -21.66 -10.66
C GLU A 253 -25.67 -22.28 -9.79
N ALA A 254 -25.33 -21.57 -8.70
CA ALA A 254 -25.22 -22.14 -7.36
C ALA A 254 -25.47 -21.08 -6.25
N LEU A 255 -26.75 -20.98 -5.86
CA LEU A 255 -27.30 -20.95 -4.48
C LEU A 255 -26.73 -19.98 -3.41
N VAL A 256 -27.56 -18.96 -3.10
CA VAL A 256 -28.06 -18.44 -1.80
C VAL A 256 -27.22 -18.63 -0.51
N ASP A 257 -26.91 -17.47 0.10
CA ASP A 257 -26.56 -17.11 1.50
C ASP A 257 -25.48 -17.88 2.28
N GLU A 258 -24.39 -17.16 2.60
CA GLU A 258 -24.13 -16.73 3.98
C GLU A 258 -23.65 -15.26 3.97
N GLU A 259 -24.44 -14.36 4.56
CA GLU A 259 -24.05 -12.98 4.86
C GLU A 259 -22.71 -12.98 5.62
N ALA A 260 -21.65 -12.52 4.97
CA ALA A 260 -20.44 -12.11 5.66
C ALA A 260 -20.78 -10.87 6.49
N VAL A 261 -21.23 -11.10 7.73
CA VAL A 261 -21.43 -10.08 8.76
C VAL A 261 -20.14 -9.27 8.86
N VAL A 262 -20.12 -8.10 8.22
CA VAL A 262 -19.08 -7.10 8.43
C VAL A 262 -19.14 -6.79 9.92
N ALA A 263 -18.16 -7.31 10.68
CA ALA A 263 -18.10 -7.11 12.12
C ALA A 263 -18.16 -5.62 12.41
N ARG A 264 -19.31 -5.17 12.91
CA ARG A 264 -19.55 -3.77 13.22
C ARG A 264 -18.51 -3.35 14.26
N PRO A 265 -17.77 -2.25 14.07
CA PRO A 265 -16.76 -1.83 15.04
C PRO A 265 -17.39 -1.72 16.44
N LEU A 266 -16.76 -2.32 17.45
CA LEU A 266 -17.29 -2.39 18.81
C LEU A 266 -17.63 -0.99 19.38
N VAL A 267 -16.88 0.05 19.00
CA VAL A 267 -17.17 1.43 19.37
C VAL A 267 -18.55 1.89 18.90
N ARG A 268 -18.96 1.49 17.69
CA ARG A 268 -20.26 1.86 17.12
C ARG A 268 -21.38 1.03 17.74
N MET A 269 -21.13 -0.24 18.05
CA MET A 269 -22.09 -1.07 18.81
C MET A 269 -22.34 -0.49 20.20
N ARG A 270 -21.29 0.00 20.87
CA ARG A 270 -21.40 0.68 22.17
C ARG A 270 -22.17 1.99 22.08
N HIS A 271 -21.90 2.83 21.09
CA HIS A 271 -22.63 4.09 20.90
C HIS A 271 -24.12 3.84 20.67
N ASP A 272 -24.47 2.89 19.80
CA ASP A 272 -25.86 2.51 19.57
C ASP A 272 -26.56 2.02 20.84
N ALA A 273 -25.91 1.15 21.63
CA ALA A 273 -26.49 0.67 22.88
C ALA A 273 -26.73 1.81 23.88
N VAL A 274 -25.83 2.81 23.94
CA VAL A 274 -26.04 4.01 24.77
C VAL A 274 -27.22 4.84 24.25
N LEU A 275 -27.31 5.06 22.93
CA LEU A 275 -28.40 5.83 22.33
C LEU A 275 -29.76 5.16 22.54
N GLU A 276 -29.83 3.83 22.46
CA GLU A 276 -31.05 3.06 22.73
C GLU A 276 -31.55 3.28 24.15
N VAL A 277 -30.66 3.18 25.15
CA VAL A 277 -30.98 3.45 26.56
C VAL A 277 -31.42 4.92 26.76
N VAL A 278 -30.77 5.87 26.10
CA VAL A 278 -31.15 7.29 26.19
C VAL A 278 -32.52 7.54 25.58
N GLN A 279 -32.85 6.90 24.45
CA GLN A 279 -34.17 7.00 23.82
C GLN A 279 -35.28 6.38 24.67
N GLU A 280 -34.97 5.30 25.39
CA GLU A 280 -35.90 4.66 26.33
C GLU A 280 -36.15 5.56 27.56
N LEU A 281 -35.09 6.06 28.19
CA LEU A 281 -35.18 6.82 29.44
C LEU A 281 -35.59 8.29 29.23
N ARG A 282 -35.38 8.84 28.03
CA ARG A 282 -35.67 10.23 27.63
C ARG A 282 -35.22 11.27 28.68
N PRO A 283 -33.94 11.26 29.09
CA PRO A 283 -33.45 12.21 30.08
C PRO A 283 -33.47 13.63 29.51
N SER A 284 -33.75 14.61 30.37
CA SER A 284 -33.63 16.03 29.99
C SER A 284 -32.18 16.51 29.98
N SER A 285 -31.27 15.85 30.69
CA SER A 285 -29.86 16.24 30.75
C SER A 285 -28.93 15.02 30.75
N ILE A 286 -27.85 15.10 29.98
CA ILE A 286 -26.87 14.01 29.80
C ILE A 286 -25.46 14.55 30.07
N ALA A 287 -24.64 13.77 30.78
CA ALA A 287 -23.22 14.04 30.98
C ALA A 287 -22.39 12.88 30.41
N ASP A 288 -21.52 13.17 29.45
CA ASP A 288 -20.56 12.25 28.85
C ASP A 288 -19.17 12.52 29.46
N LEU A 289 -18.74 11.60 30.32
CA LEU A 289 -17.48 11.69 31.06
C LEU A 289 -16.39 10.89 30.32
N GLY A 290 -15.36 11.57 29.85
CA GLY A 290 -14.37 10.98 28.94
C GLY A 290 -14.85 10.98 27.50
N CYS A 291 -15.41 12.12 27.05
CA CYS A 291 -16.05 12.22 25.73
C CYS A 291 -15.05 12.17 24.56
N GLY A 292 -13.74 12.19 24.83
CA GLY A 292 -12.69 12.21 23.82
C GLY A 292 -12.94 13.30 22.77
N PRO A 293 -12.87 12.98 21.46
CA PRO A 293 -13.14 13.95 20.38
C PRO A 293 -14.63 14.31 20.22
N GLY A 294 -15.52 13.81 21.08
CA GLY A 294 -16.95 14.16 21.07
C GLY A 294 -17.81 13.37 20.06
N ALA A 295 -17.34 12.21 19.59
CA ALA A 295 -18.04 11.40 18.59
C ALA A 295 -19.45 10.96 19.03
N LEU A 296 -19.67 10.71 20.33
CA LEU A 296 -20.99 10.38 20.88
C LEU A 296 -21.85 11.63 21.13
N LEU A 297 -21.23 12.76 21.50
CA LEU A 297 -21.92 14.02 21.75
C LEU A 297 -22.74 14.49 20.55
N GLY A 298 -22.20 14.35 19.34
CA GLY A 298 -22.92 14.68 18.10
C GLY A 298 -24.25 13.93 17.99
N SER A 299 -24.24 12.61 18.21
CA SER A 299 -25.45 11.80 18.18
C SER A 299 -26.42 12.09 19.32
N LEU A 300 -25.91 12.45 20.52
CA LEU A 300 -26.75 12.84 21.66
C LEU A 300 -27.49 14.17 21.43
N LEU A 301 -26.88 15.10 20.69
CA LEU A 301 -27.49 16.39 20.35
C LEU A 301 -28.64 16.26 19.33
N GLU A 302 -28.65 15.20 18.53
CA GLU A 302 -29.72 14.93 17.56
C GLU A 302 -30.96 14.29 18.20
N LEU A 303 -30.87 13.83 19.46
CA LEU A 303 -31.99 13.20 20.16
C LEU A 303 -33.02 14.22 20.62
N GLN A 304 -34.27 14.03 20.19
CA GLN A 304 -35.39 14.85 20.63
C GLN A 304 -35.70 14.62 22.12
N GLY A 305 -35.84 15.70 22.88
CA GLY A 305 -36.20 15.67 24.31
C GLY A 305 -35.02 15.90 25.27
N VAL A 306 -33.78 15.85 24.78
CA VAL A 306 -32.59 16.21 25.56
C VAL A 306 -32.42 17.73 25.52
N SER A 307 -32.53 18.40 26.68
CA SER A 307 -32.39 19.86 26.77
C SER A 307 -30.97 20.32 27.08
N ARG A 308 -30.11 19.41 27.56
CA ARG A 308 -28.71 19.72 27.89
C ARG A 308 -27.80 18.50 27.72
N VAL A 309 -26.69 18.69 27.02
CA VAL A 309 -25.59 17.71 26.94
C VAL A 309 -24.32 18.35 27.48
N ILE A 310 -23.60 17.65 28.35
CA ILE A 310 -22.34 18.09 28.95
C ILE A 310 -21.27 17.07 28.56
N GLY A 311 -20.21 17.50 27.86
CA GLY A 311 -19.01 16.68 27.63
C GLY A 311 -17.88 17.15 28.53
N THR A 312 -17.15 16.21 29.13
CA THR A 312 -15.89 16.52 29.82
C THR A 312 -14.83 15.51 29.44
N GLU A 313 -13.60 15.98 29.29
CA GLU A 313 -12.43 15.17 29.01
C GLU A 313 -11.28 15.69 29.89
N VAL A 314 -10.50 14.76 30.44
CA VAL A 314 -9.33 15.10 31.28
C VAL A 314 -8.08 15.23 30.42
N SER A 315 -8.06 14.61 29.23
CA SER A 315 -7.00 14.75 28.24
C SER A 315 -6.92 16.18 27.69
N ASP A 316 -5.71 16.72 27.58
CA ASP A 316 -5.41 18.05 27.02
C ASP A 316 -5.35 18.07 25.48
N SER A 317 -5.46 16.90 24.85
CA SER A 317 -5.53 16.71 23.42
C SER A 317 -6.99 16.76 22.94
N SER A 318 -7.53 17.97 22.74
CA SER A 318 -8.81 18.20 22.03
C SER A 318 -8.58 18.52 20.56
#